data_AF-A0A1U8CSE6-F1
#
_entry.id   AF-A0A1U8CSE6-F1
#
_cell.length_a   1.000
_cell.length_b   1.000
_cell.length_c   1.000
_cell.angle_alpha   90.00
_cell.angle_beta   90.00
_cell.angle_gamma   90.00
#
_symmetry.space_group_name_H-M   'P 1'
#
loop_
_entity.id
_entity.type
_entity.pdbx_description
1 polymer ?
#
loop_
_entity_poly.entity_id
_entity_poly.type
_entity_poly.pdbx_seq_one_letter_code
_entity_poly.pdbx_strand_id
1 'polypeptide(L)'
;MKHTNAKIQPRRGNSRKQVENISLQEGETITVEGLGGPDPLPLANQSLLLRGQVIRSPTHQAALRFQSLPLPVGPGTFHFHYQAYLLSCHFPRRPAYGDVTVSSLHPGGSARFHCASGYQLRGARLLTCVNATQPFWDSQEPICIGEWAPTEKARCREEE
;
A
#
# COMPACT_ATOMS: atom_id res chain seq x y z
N MET A 1 -13.24 34.91 -5.76
CA MET A 1 -13.02 33.49 -5.40
C MET A 1 -11.63 33.38 -4.81
N LYS A 2 -11.47 32.76 -3.64
CA LYS A 2 -10.15 32.52 -3.04
C LYS A 2 -9.81 31.05 -3.21
N HIS A 3 -8.62 30.77 -3.73
CA HIS A 3 -8.09 29.43 -3.86
C HIS A 3 -6.91 29.28 -2.90
N THR A 4 -6.97 28.26 -2.05
CA THR A 4 -5.86 27.91 -1.16
C THR A 4 -5.44 26.48 -1.46
N ASN A 5 -4.18 26.32 -1.87
CA ASN A 5 -3.60 25.01 -2.12
C ASN A 5 -2.54 24.73 -1.07
N ALA A 6 -2.71 23.64 -0.32
CA ALA A 6 -1.70 23.18 0.63
C ALA A 6 -1.08 21.88 0.10
N LYS A 7 0.25 21.87 -0.06
CA LYS A 7 0.99 20.66 -0.44
C LYS A 7 1.55 20.00 0.80
N ILE A 8 1.26 18.71 0.96
CA ILE A 8 1.73 17.90 2.07
C ILE A 8 2.74 16.89 1.53
N GLN A 9 3.98 16.97 2.03
CA GLN A 9 5.09 16.14 1.59
C GLN A 9 5.90 15.60 2.78
N PRO A 10 5.66 14.34 3.20
CA PRO A 10 6.53 13.65 4.16
C PRO A 10 7.99 13.61 3.71
N ARG A 11 8.90 13.59 4.69
CA ARG A 11 10.33 13.35 4.49
C ARG A 11 10.60 11.96 3.88
N ARG A 12 9.84 10.93 4.29
CA ARG A 12 9.85 9.56 3.75
C ARG A 12 8.50 8.87 3.98
N GLY A 13 8.10 7.99 3.06
CA GLY A 13 6.90 7.15 3.20
C GLY A 13 5.62 7.77 2.64
N ASN A 14 4.56 6.97 2.65
CA ASN A 14 3.21 7.33 2.24
C ASN A 14 2.54 8.20 3.31
N SER A 15 1.35 8.71 3.02
CA SER A 15 0.69 9.68 3.90
C SER A 15 -0.77 9.38 4.20
N ARG A 16 -1.09 9.30 5.50
CA ARG A 16 -2.45 9.14 6.01
C ARG A 16 -2.90 10.48 6.57
N LYS A 17 -4.12 10.89 6.24
CA LYS A 17 -4.78 12.06 6.81
C LYS A 17 -6.03 11.60 7.54
N GLN A 18 -6.25 12.08 8.74
CA GLN A 18 -7.47 11.88 9.49
C GLN A 18 -8.18 13.22 9.62
N VAL A 19 -9.46 13.25 9.25
CA VAL A 19 -10.28 14.45 9.37
C VAL A 19 -10.62 14.64 10.85
N GLU A 20 -10.17 15.72 11.45
CA GLU A 20 -10.45 16.01 12.86
C GLU A 20 -11.65 16.94 13.02
N ASN A 21 -11.71 17.98 12.19
CA ASN A 21 -12.84 18.90 12.12
C ASN A 21 -13.06 19.36 10.67
N ILE A 22 -14.32 19.54 10.29
CA ILE A 22 -14.70 20.08 9.01
C ILE A 22 -16.00 20.87 9.14
N SER A 23 -15.95 22.14 8.76
CA SER A 23 -17.09 23.06 8.71
C SER A 23 -16.97 23.85 7.42
N LEU A 24 -17.70 23.45 6.38
CA LEU A 24 -17.72 24.14 5.09
C LEU A 24 -19.01 24.94 4.99
N GLN A 25 -18.93 26.13 4.39
CA GLN A 25 -20.08 26.96 4.07
C GLN A 25 -20.68 26.57 2.73
N GLU A 26 -21.89 27.06 2.46
CA GLU A 26 -22.58 26.84 1.18
C GLU A 26 -21.74 27.40 0.01
N GLY A 27 -21.36 26.51 -0.90
CA GLY A 27 -20.52 26.83 -2.05
C GLY A 27 -19.00 26.79 -1.80
N GLU A 28 -18.55 26.37 -0.61
CA GLU A 28 -17.14 26.00 -0.37
C GLU A 28 -16.88 24.55 -0.80
N THR A 29 -15.76 24.33 -1.48
CA THR A 29 -15.34 22.99 -1.90
C THR A 29 -13.93 22.69 -1.42
N ILE A 30 -13.71 21.44 -1.04
CA ILE A 30 -12.40 20.93 -0.64
C ILE A 30 -12.17 19.57 -1.29
N THR A 31 -11.02 19.42 -1.92
CA THR A 31 -10.58 18.16 -2.51
C THR A 31 -9.21 17.77 -2.00
N VAL A 32 -9.03 16.47 -1.79
CA VAL A 32 -7.76 15.86 -1.39
C VAL A 32 -7.26 15.05 -2.58
N GLU A 33 -6.06 15.36 -3.06
CA GLU A 33 -5.45 14.70 -4.22
C GLU A 33 -4.13 14.05 -3.82
N GLY A 34 -3.86 12.85 -4.33
CA GLY A 34 -2.56 12.19 -4.28
C GLY A 34 -1.69 12.66 -5.44
N LEU A 35 -0.46 13.05 -5.15
CA LEU A 35 0.55 13.46 -6.14
C LEU A 35 1.64 12.41 -6.20
N GLY A 36 2.02 11.95 -7.39
CA GLY A 36 3.08 10.93 -7.55
C GLY A 36 2.98 10.07 -8.81
N GLY A 37 1.91 10.21 -9.58
CA GLY A 37 1.84 9.77 -10.99
C GLY A 37 1.88 10.97 -11.95
N PRO A 38 1.73 10.74 -13.27
CA PRO A 38 1.59 11.81 -14.26
C PRO A 38 0.36 12.69 -14.00
N ASP A 39 -0.72 12.09 -13.48
CA ASP A 39 -1.97 12.78 -13.16
C ASP A 39 -2.27 12.76 -11.64
N PRO A 40 -2.84 13.84 -11.07
CA PRO A 40 -3.32 13.87 -9.69
C PRO A 40 -4.47 12.87 -9.48
N LEU A 41 -4.36 12.02 -8.45
CA LEU A 41 -5.41 11.05 -8.10
C LEU A 41 -6.36 11.66 -7.05
N PRO A 42 -7.65 11.90 -7.34
CA PRO A 42 -8.59 12.37 -6.33
C PRO A 42 -8.79 11.29 -5.26
N LEU A 43 -8.49 11.63 -4.00
CA LEU A 43 -8.60 10.75 -2.84
C LEU A 43 -9.89 10.98 -2.04
N ALA A 44 -10.37 12.23 -1.97
CA ALA A 44 -11.62 12.60 -1.31
C ALA A 44 -12.13 13.97 -1.79
N ASN A 45 -13.43 14.21 -1.62
CA ASN A 45 -14.11 15.49 -1.87
C ASN A 45 -14.89 15.94 -0.63
N GLN A 46 -15.53 17.11 -0.68
CA GLN A 46 -16.30 17.66 0.45
C GLN A 46 -17.41 16.71 0.96
N SER A 47 -17.99 15.88 0.09
CA SER A 47 -19.06 14.94 0.45
C SER A 47 -18.55 13.71 1.20
N LEU A 48 -17.29 13.34 1.02
CA LEU A 48 -16.64 12.18 1.64
C LEU A 48 -15.86 12.55 2.91
N LEU A 49 -15.68 13.84 3.18
CA LEU A 49 -14.93 14.33 4.32
C LEU A 49 -15.84 14.46 5.54
N LEU A 50 -15.89 13.39 6.33
CA LEU A 50 -16.58 13.35 7.62
C LEU A 50 -15.58 13.36 8.77
N ARG A 51 -15.97 13.90 9.93
CA ARG A 51 -15.14 13.84 11.15
C ARG A 51 -14.79 12.40 11.49
N GLY A 52 -13.50 12.12 11.69
CA GLY A 52 -12.95 10.79 11.94
C GLY A 52 -12.55 10.01 10.69
N GLN A 53 -12.93 10.47 9.48
CA GLN A 53 -12.60 9.79 8.24
C GLN A 53 -11.09 9.73 8.01
N VAL A 54 -10.62 8.60 7.50
CA VAL A 54 -9.22 8.35 7.22
C VAL A 54 -9.00 8.29 5.71
N ILE A 55 -8.14 9.15 5.20
CA ILE A 55 -7.74 9.19 3.79
C ILE A 55 -6.31 8.69 3.68
N ARG A 56 -6.13 7.62 2.92
CA ARG A 56 -4.82 7.03 2.64
C ARG A 56 -4.35 7.48 1.27
N SER A 57 -3.28 8.25 1.24
CA SER A 57 -2.61 8.57 0.00
C SER A 57 -1.60 7.49 -0.32
N PRO A 58 -1.66 6.92 -1.54
CA PRO A 58 -0.74 5.89 -1.97
C PRO A 58 0.65 6.47 -2.30
N THR A 59 0.84 7.79 -2.18
CA THR A 59 2.08 8.48 -2.50
C THR A 59 2.62 9.26 -1.30
N HIS A 60 3.89 9.68 -1.42
CA HIS A 60 4.58 10.53 -0.47
C HIS A 60 4.29 12.03 -0.68
N GLN A 61 3.34 12.38 -1.56
CA GLN A 61 2.92 13.77 -1.78
C GLN A 61 1.40 13.81 -1.93
N ALA A 62 0.76 14.78 -1.30
CA ALA A 62 -0.66 15.04 -1.50
C ALA A 62 -0.92 16.54 -1.54
N ALA A 63 -1.99 16.94 -2.23
CA ALA A 63 -2.47 18.31 -2.25
C ALA A 63 -3.86 18.39 -1.64
N LEU A 64 -4.10 19.44 -0.86
CA LEU A 64 -5.42 19.89 -0.46
C LEU A 64 -5.76 21.11 -1.31
N ARG A 65 -6.87 21.07 -2.05
CA ARG A 65 -7.38 22.22 -2.78
C ARG A 65 -8.65 22.70 -2.10
N PHE A 66 -8.62 23.94 -1.63
CA PHE A 66 -9.78 24.59 -1.04
C PHE A 66 -10.19 25.78 -1.89
N GLN A 67 -11.49 25.87 -2.20
CA GLN A 67 -12.08 26.95 -2.97
C GLN A 67 -13.28 27.51 -2.21
N SER A 68 -13.25 28.82 -1.96
CA SER A 68 -14.37 29.54 -1.35
C SER A 68 -14.97 30.60 -2.28
N LEU A 69 -16.29 30.70 -2.25
CA LEU A 69 -17.03 31.78 -2.90
C LEU A 69 -16.96 33.05 -2.03
N PRO A 70 -16.93 34.25 -2.65
CA PRO A 70 -17.00 35.51 -1.92
C PRO A 70 -18.44 35.75 -1.44
N LEU A 71 -18.81 35.21 -0.28
CA LEU A 71 -20.06 35.47 0.42
C LEU A 71 -19.79 36.02 1.84
N PRO A 72 -20.75 36.71 2.49
CA PRO A 72 -20.49 37.53 3.68
C PRO A 72 -20.21 36.73 4.97
N VAL A 73 -20.19 35.40 4.87
CA VAL A 73 -20.00 34.48 5.98
C VAL A 73 -18.52 34.11 6.04
N GLY A 74 -17.91 34.19 7.23
CA GLY A 74 -16.49 33.88 7.43
C GLY A 74 -16.10 32.50 6.85
N PRO A 75 -14.82 32.33 6.44
CA PRO A 75 -14.38 31.11 5.79
C PRO A 75 -14.62 29.89 6.66
N GLY A 76 -15.05 28.78 6.06
CA GLY A 76 -15.11 27.50 6.74
C GLY A 76 -13.76 27.07 7.32
N THR A 77 -13.79 26.30 8.41
CA THR A 77 -12.60 25.70 9.01
C THR A 77 -12.49 24.22 8.67
N PHE A 78 -11.26 23.77 8.43
CA PHE A 78 -10.94 22.35 8.27
C PHE A 78 -9.64 22.03 8.99
N HIS A 79 -9.62 20.91 9.70
CA HIS A 79 -8.44 20.44 10.42
C HIS A 79 -8.16 18.98 10.08
N PHE A 80 -6.96 18.73 9.56
CA PHE A 80 -6.49 17.40 9.21
C PHE A 80 -5.31 17.03 10.10
N HIS A 81 -5.40 15.88 10.74
CA HIS A 81 -4.26 15.26 11.37
C HIS A 81 -3.49 14.44 10.33
N TYR A 82 -2.24 14.82 10.09
CA TYR A 82 -1.39 14.20 9.08
C TYR A 82 -0.37 13.26 9.73
N GLN A 83 -0.22 12.05 9.18
CA GLN A 83 0.78 11.08 9.62
C GLN A 83 1.45 10.40 8.42
N ALA A 84 2.79 10.32 8.46
CA ALA A 84 3.55 9.51 7.53
C ALA A 84 3.53 8.04 7.97
N TYR A 85 3.42 7.12 7.02
CA TYR A 85 3.55 5.68 7.27
C TYR A 85 4.30 5.03 6.11
N LEU A 86 5.08 4.00 6.40
CA LEU A 86 5.64 3.16 5.35
C LEU A 86 4.68 2.00 5.11
N LEU A 87 4.28 1.79 3.86
CA LEU A 87 3.78 0.48 3.48
C LEU A 87 4.93 -0.53 3.51
N SER A 88 4.57 -1.78 3.76
CA SER A 88 5.47 -2.92 3.76
C SER A 88 4.91 -4.00 2.85
N CYS A 89 5.78 -4.86 2.34
CA CYS A 89 5.37 -6.09 1.69
C CYS A 89 4.57 -6.96 2.68
N HIS A 90 3.68 -7.80 2.14
CA HIS A 90 2.98 -8.76 3.00
C HIS A 90 3.96 -9.74 3.63
N PHE A 91 3.57 -10.33 4.77
CA PHE A 91 4.37 -11.38 5.38
C PHE A 91 4.46 -12.57 4.40
N PRO A 92 5.67 -13.04 4.05
CA PRO A 92 5.84 -14.14 3.11
C PRO A 92 5.33 -15.44 3.72
N ARG A 93 4.66 -16.28 2.92
CA ARG A 93 4.16 -17.56 3.41
C ARG A 93 5.32 -18.52 3.67
N ARG A 94 5.28 -19.22 4.81
CA ARG A 94 6.24 -20.30 5.10
C ARG A 94 5.99 -21.48 4.14
N PRO A 95 7.00 -21.96 3.40
CA PRO A 95 6.84 -23.13 2.53
C PRO A 95 6.60 -24.39 3.36
N ALA A 96 5.79 -25.31 2.84
CA ALA A 96 5.66 -26.64 3.43
C ALA A 96 7.04 -27.32 3.41
N TYR A 97 7.41 -28.03 4.48
CA TYR A 97 8.73 -28.70 4.60
C TYR A 97 9.93 -27.74 4.47
N GLY A 98 9.76 -26.49 4.91
CA GLY A 98 10.81 -25.49 4.92
C GLY A 98 10.55 -24.35 5.91
N ASP A 99 11.39 -23.33 5.86
CA ASP A 99 11.28 -22.12 6.67
C ASP A 99 11.65 -20.86 5.87
N VAL A 100 11.28 -19.70 6.39
CA VAL A 100 11.58 -18.39 5.85
C VAL A 100 12.21 -17.49 6.92
N THR A 101 13.34 -16.89 6.60
CA THR A 101 14.02 -15.89 7.42
C THR A 101 13.78 -14.51 6.82
N VAL A 102 13.03 -13.66 7.52
CA VAL A 102 12.70 -12.31 7.07
C VAL A 102 13.63 -11.31 7.76
N SER A 103 14.33 -10.48 6.98
CA SER A 103 15.16 -9.39 7.51
C SER A 103 14.35 -8.13 7.79
N SER A 104 13.47 -7.75 6.85
CA SER A 104 12.55 -6.62 6.95
C SER A 104 11.46 -6.77 5.90
N LEU A 105 10.25 -6.29 6.20
CA LEU A 105 9.14 -6.20 5.26
C LEU A 105 9.05 -4.84 4.57
N HIS A 106 9.85 -3.86 5.00
CA HIS A 106 9.90 -2.55 4.38
C HIS A 106 10.63 -2.62 3.03
N PRO A 107 10.40 -1.66 2.11
CA PRO A 107 11.15 -1.59 0.86
C PRO A 107 12.67 -1.68 1.06
N GLY A 108 13.32 -2.55 0.28
CA GLY A 108 14.74 -2.92 0.43
C GLY A 108 15.01 -4.05 1.43
N GLY A 109 14.01 -4.49 2.18
CA GLY A 109 14.06 -5.70 3.01
C GLY A 109 14.03 -6.98 2.16
N SER A 110 14.40 -8.11 2.77
CA SER A 110 14.46 -9.40 2.08
C SER A 110 13.91 -10.56 2.91
N ALA A 111 13.41 -11.58 2.21
CA ALA A 111 12.95 -12.84 2.78
C ALA A 111 13.71 -14.01 2.14
N ARG A 112 14.41 -14.82 2.95
CA ARG A 112 15.21 -15.95 2.49
C ARG A 112 14.55 -17.28 2.87
N PHE A 113 14.37 -18.13 1.89
CA PHE A 113 13.68 -19.41 2.03
C PHE A 113 14.68 -20.57 2.10
N HIS A 114 14.37 -21.54 2.96
CA HIS A 114 15.17 -22.74 3.20
C HIS A 114 14.25 -23.96 3.23
N CYS A 115 14.72 -25.09 2.70
CA CYS A 115 14.00 -26.36 2.78
C CYS A 115 14.64 -27.28 3.83
N ALA A 116 13.84 -28.16 4.42
CA ALA A 116 14.31 -29.23 5.29
C ALA A 116 15.18 -30.22 4.51
N SER A 117 15.96 -31.03 5.22
CA SER A 117 16.78 -32.10 4.62
C SER A 117 15.92 -33.06 3.81
N GLY A 118 16.36 -33.37 2.59
CA GLY A 118 15.61 -34.24 1.64
C GLY A 118 14.57 -33.50 0.78
N TYR A 119 14.51 -32.17 0.88
CA TYR A 119 13.66 -31.33 0.05
C TYR A 119 14.48 -30.28 -0.72
N GLN A 120 14.16 -30.10 -2.00
CA GLN A 120 14.72 -29.07 -2.86
C GLN A 120 13.78 -27.87 -3.01
N LEU A 121 14.37 -26.68 -2.98
CA LEU A 121 13.65 -25.44 -3.21
C LEU A 121 13.39 -25.23 -4.70
N ARG A 122 12.13 -25.03 -5.07
CA ARG A 122 11.69 -24.64 -6.42
C ARG A 122 11.19 -23.21 -6.41
N GLY A 123 11.91 -22.34 -7.10
CA GLY A 123 11.61 -20.90 -7.20
C GLY A 123 12.75 -20.04 -6.66
N ALA A 124 12.44 -18.79 -6.34
CA ALA A 124 13.42 -17.83 -5.84
C ALA A 124 13.79 -18.12 -4.37
N ARG A 125 15.08 -18.30 -4.09
CA ARG A 125 15.59 -18.47 -2.71
C ARG A 125 15.50 -17.19 -1.87
N LEU A 126 15.60 -16.05 -2.52
CA LEU A 126 15.61 -14.74 -1.89
C LEU A 126 14.58 -13.88 -2.60
N LEU A 127 13.66 -13.31 -1.82
CA LEU A 127 12.75 -12.27 -2.29
C LEU A 127 13.19 -10.93 -1.72
N THR A 128 13.05 -9.88 -2.51
CA THR A 128 13.35 -8.49 -2.17
C THR A 128 12.07 -7.67 -2.20
N CYS A 129 11.82 -6.90 -1.15
CA CYS A 129 10.65 -6.03 -1.09
C CYS A 129 10.88 -4.80 -1.97
N VAL A 130 10.13 -4.69 -3.06
CA VAL A 130 10.26 -3.63 -4.05
C VAL A 130 9.60 -2.36 -3.54
N ASN A 131 10.30 -1.22 -3.69
CA ASN A 131 9.72 0.09 -3.38
C ASN A 131 8.73 0.48 -4.48
N ALA A 132 7.45 0.44 -4.14
CA ALA A 132 6.37 0.88 -4.99
C ALA A 132 5.30 1.59 -4.16
N THR A 133 4.39 2.27 -4.85
CA THR A 133 3.15 2.84 -4.31
C THR A 133 2.44 1.86 -3.36
N GLN A 134 2.41 0.58 -3.75
CA GLN A 134 2.08 -0.55 -2.89
C GLN A 134 3.25 -1.56 -2.98
N PRO A 135 4.10 -1.67 -1.94
CA PRO A 135 5.25 -2.56 -1.93
C PRO A 135 4.84 -4.02 -2.11
N PHE A 136 5.62 -4.75 -2.92
CA PHE A 136 5.40 -6.15 -3.27
C PHE A 136 6.74 -6.89 -3.38
N TRP A 137 6.70 -8.22 -3.26
CA TRP A 137 7.89 -9.06 -3.45
C TRP A 137 8.26 -9.18 -4.93
N ASP A 138 9.54 -9.05 -5.25
CA ASP A 138 10.09 -9.15 -6.61
C ASP A 138 9.84 -10.50 -7.32
N SER A 139 9.47 -11.55 -6.58
CA SER A 139 9.14 -12.87 -7.11
C SER A 139 8.13 -13.59 -6.22
N GLN A 140 7.52 -14.66 -6.74
CA GLN A 140 6.57 -15.48 -6.00
C GLN A 140 7.27 -16.36 -4.95
N GLU A 141 6.57 -16.67 -3.84
CA GLU A 141 7.13 -17.56 -2.83
C GLU A 141 7.43 -18.97 -3.38
N PRO A 142 8.64 -19.50 -3.09
CA PRO A 142 9.04 -20.82 -3.55
C PRO A 142 8.33 -21.95 -2.79
N ILE A 143 8.39 -23.16 -3.35
CA ILE A 143 7.92 -24.39 -2.70
C ILE A 143 9.08 -25.34 -2.46
N CYS A 144 8.99 -26.16 -1.42
CA CYS A 144 9.93 -27.26 -1.19
C CYS A 144 9.32 -28.56 -1.71
N ILE A 145 10.01 -29.22 -2.63
CA ILE A 145 9.61 -30.53 -3.17
C ILE A 145 10.55 -31.61 -2.64
N GLY A 146 10.02 -32.76 -2.25
CA GLY A 146 10.85 -33.89 -1.82
C GLY A 146 11.62 -34.45 -3.02
N GLU A 147 12.87 -34.84 -2.82
CA GLU A 147 13.73 -35.42 -3.87
C GLU A 147 13.18 -36.75 -4.46
N TRP A 148 12.17 -37.35 -3.83
CA TRP A 148 11.46 -38.57 -4.27
C TRP A 148 10.06 -38.32 -4.85
N ALA A 149 9.57 -37.08 -4.98
CA ALA A 149 8.20 -36.86 -5.49
C ALA A 149 8.01 -37.60 -6.83
N PRO A 150 7.18 -38.67 -6.90
CA PRO A 150 7.03 -39.43 -8.12
C PRO A 150 6.36 -38.50 -9.13
N THR A 151 7.04 -38.21 -10.23
CA THR A 151 6.39 -37.56 -11.36
C THR A 151 5.26 -38.48 -11.82
N GLU A 152 4.05 -37.92 -11.81
CA GLU A 152 2.80 -38.55 -12.20
C GLU A 152 2.92 -39.26 -13.56
N LYS A 153 3.23 -40.56 -13.53
CA LYS A 153 2.76 -41.54 -14.51
C LYS A 153 2.04 -42.65 -13.76
N ALA A 154 0.82 -42.36 -13.33
CA ALA A 154 -0.18 -43.40 -13.14
C ALA A 154 -0.37 -44.07 -14.51
N ARG A 155 0.34 -45.18 -14.73
CA ARG A 155 0.01 -46.10 -15.82
C ARG A 155 -1.25 -46.80 -15.38
N CYS A 156 -2.40 -46.39 -15.90
CA CYS A 156 -3.61 -47.22 -15.83
C CYS A 156 -3.24 -48.58 -16.42
N ARG A 157 -3.30 -49.62 -15.59
CA ARG A 157 -3.23 -51.01 -16.05
C ARG A 157 -4.65 -51.33 -16.53
N GLU A 158 -4.86 -51.40 -17.85
CA GLU A 158 -6.03 -52.06 -18.38
C GLU A 158 -5.92 -53.54 -17.98
N GLU A 159 -6.84 -54.01 -17.13
CA GLU A 159 -7.21 -55.41 -17.02
C GLU A 159 -8.49 -55.60 -17.85
N GLU A 160 -8.35 -56.09 -19.08
CA GLU A 160 -9.02 -57.30 -19.62
C GLU A 160 -8.49 -57.63 -21.02
#